data_AF-A0A958VW41-F1
#
_entry.id   AF-A0A958VW41-F1
#
_cell.length_a   1.000
_cell.length_b   1.000
_cell.length_c   1.000
_cell.angle_alpha   90.00
_cell.angle_beta   90.00
_cell.angle_gamma   90.00
#
_symmetry.space_group_name_H-M   'P 1'
#
loop_
_entity.id
_entity.type
_entity.pdbx_description
1 polymer ?
#
loop_
_entity_poly.entity_id
_entity_poly.type
_entity_poly.pdbx_seq_one_letter_code
_entity_poly.pdbx_strand_id
1 'polypeptide(L)'
;MIKVERSEMPSNTLSRFLLATAAIAFASCSESSKNNNTQGETYTNQTPTNFTVDPSWPNELPNSWILGEVAGIATDANDHIWIIQRPATLDERETGATQNPPKAECCAPAPSIIEFDPNGNVVQAWGNPDSTKRWITTEHGIYVDKDNNVWVGGSFNDHVVMKYSTSGKLLLQIGELGKTNGSNDTLLLGAPADITVDTEANEVYIADGYANRRIIVFDATTGKYKRHWGAYGEAPNDEEPPVYNPSDPPVKTFRGPVHAVRISNDNLVYVADRRENRIQVFQKDGTFVREAFLSKQTLDFGSVWDLELSPDPAQTYVYVADGMNMKVWVLQRSSLEVKGSFGHGGRNAGQFGWVHNVAMDSKGNLYTAEVRPGKRIQKFRPVGGK
;
A
#
# COMPACT_ATOMS: atom_id res chain seq x y z
N MET A 1 -35.85 24.46 35.55
CA MET A 1 -35.65 23.82 36.87
C MET A 1 -36.95 23.13 37.28
N ILE A 2 -37.07 21.85 36.96
CA ILE A 2 -38.03 20.94 37.60
C ILE A 2 -37.25 19.65 37.86
N LYS A 3 -37.19 19.28 39.13
CA LYS A 3 -36.33 18.26 39.73
C LYS A 3 -37.12 16.94 39.71
N VAL A 4 -36.59 15.90 39.08
CA VAL A 4 -37.14 14.54 39.17
C VAL A 4 -36.15 13.72 40.00
N GLU A 5 -36.63 13.27 41.17
CA GLU A 5 -35.88 12.48 42.15
C GLU A 5 -36.11 10.97 41.95
N ARG A 6 -35.07 10.22 42.33
CA ARG A 6 -34.75 8.80 42.14
C ARG A 6 -35.78 7.77 42.62
N SER A 7 -35.67 6.55 42.06
CA SER A 7 -35.63 5.32 42.89
C SER A 7 -34.81 4.21 42.21
N GLU A 8 -33.76 3.75 42.88
CA GLU A 8 -32.94 2.57 42.55
C GLU A 8 -33.23 1.42 43.53
N MET A 9 -33.13 0.18 42.99
CA MET A 9 -32.71 -1.10 43.61
C MET A 9 -33.68 -1.84 44.59
N PRO A 10 -33.60 -3.19 44.73
CA PRO A 10 -32.36 -4.00 44.70
C PRO A 10 -32.37 -5.38 44.00
N SER A 11 -31.14 -5.89 43.93
CA SER A 11 -30.64 -7.22 43.52
C SER A 11 -31.03 -8.35 44.47
N ASN A 12 -31.09 -9.59 43.94
CA ASN A 12 -30.98 -10.83 44.73
C ASN A 12 -30.43 -12.02 43.91
N THR A 13 -29.14 -12.32 44.15
CA THR A 13 -28.50 -13.59 44.54
C THR A 13 -29.05 -14.97 44.09
N LEU A 14 -28.21 -15.68 43.32
CA LEU A 14 -27.78 -17.11 43.33
C LEU A 14 -28.77 -18.25 43.71
N SER A 15 -28.84 -19.28 42.84
CA SER A 15 -28.68 -20.67 43.31
C SER A 15 -28.19 -21.64 42.21
N ARG A 16 -27.27 -22.53 42.60
CA ARG A 16 -26.63 -23.59 41.82
C ARG A 16 -27.51 -24.84 41.79
N PHE A 17 -27.48 -25.62 40.70
CA PHE A 17 -27.76 -27.05 40.75
C PHE A 17 -26.71 -27.83 39.95
N LEU A 18 -25.89 -28.59 40.67
CA LEU A 18 -25.13 -29.73 40.17
C LEU A 18 -26.07 -30.94 40.10
N LEU A 19 -25.99 -31.72 39.03
CA LEU A 19 -26.44 -33.11 39.00
C LEU A 19 -25.35 -33.96 38.36
N ALA A 20 -24.68 -34.72 39.22
CA ALA A 20 -23.80 -35.81 38.84
C ALA A 20 -24.63 -37.08 38.72
N THR A 21 -24.47 -37.83 37.63
CA THR A 21 -24.78 -39.26 37.58
C THR A 21 -23.65 -39.96 36.85
N ALA A 22 -23.08 -40.96 37.51
CA ALA A 22 -22.10 -41.88 36.99
C ALA A 22 -22.77 -43.24 36.81
N ALA A 23 -22.54 -43.93 35.70
CA ALA A 23 -22.62 -45.39 35.63
C ALA A 23 -21.86 -45.98 34.43
N ILE A 24 -20.76 -46.64 34.76
CA ILE A 24 -20.31 -48.00 34.37
C ILE A 24 -20.04 -48.30 32.88
N ALA A 25 -18.78 -48.70 32.67
CA ALA A 25 -18.17 -49.17 31.44
C ALA A 25 -18.65 -50.57 30.99
N PHE A 26 -18.68 -50.77 29.68
CA PHE A 26 -18.42 -52.06 29.04
C PHE A 26 -17.33 -51.86 27.99
N ALA A 27 -16.18 -52.51 28.20
CA ALA A 27 -15.11 -52.62 27.23
C ALA A 27 -15.51 -53.65 26.15
N SER A 28 -15.47 -53.23 24.89
CA SER A 28 -15.30 -54.15 23.77
C SER A 28 -14.29 -53.54 22.81
N CYS A 29 -13.17 -54.24 22.65
CA CYS A 29 -12.14 -53.92 21.68
C CYS A 29 -12.69 -54.18 20.27
N SER A 30 -12.72 -53.13 19.45
CA SER A 30 -12.60 -53.29 18.00
C SER A 30 -11.67 -52.20 17.50
N GLU A 31 -10.52 -52.61 16.98
CA GLU A 31 -9.54 -51.74 16.33
C GLU A 31 -10.15 -51.19 15.04
N SER A 32 -10.60 -49.94 15.06
CA SER A 32 -10.71 -49.14 13.84
C SER A 32 -9.52 -48.19 13.82
N SER A 33 -8.55 -48.46 12.95
CA SER A 33 -7.43 -47.57 12.65
C SER A 33 -7.96 -46.23 12.13
N LYS A 34 -8.17 -45.27 13.03
CA LYS A 34 -8.30 -43.87 12.65
C LYS A 34 -6.90 -43.39 12.30
N ASN A 35 -6.60 -43.42 11.00
CA ASN A 35 -5.53 -42.61 10.42
C ASN A 35 -5.83 -41.15 10.78
N ASN A 36 -5.23 -40.68 11.88
CA ASN A 36 -5.03 -39.25 12.12
C ASN A 36 -3.99 -38.78 11.10
N ASN A 37 -4.44 -38.62 9.86
CA ASN A 37 -3.72 -37.86 8.86
C ASN A 37 -4.00 -36.39 9.20
N THR A 38 -3.34 -35.87 10.25
CA THR A 38 -2.98 -34.46 10.28
C THR A 38 -2.06 -34.23 9.10
N GLN A 39 -2.66 -33.96 7.94
CA GLN A 39 -1.95 -33.32 6.86
C GLN A 39 -1.54 -31.95 7.38
N GLY A 40 -0.29 -31.85 7.84
CA GLY A 40 0.39 -30.58 7.81
C GLY A 40 0.36 -30.13 6.36
N GLU A 41 -0.28 -28.99 6.11
CA GLU A 41 -0.27 -28.35 4.80
C GLU A 41 1.20 -28.07 4.46
N THR A 42 1.78 -28.92 3.62
CA THR A 42 3.04 -28.63 2.97
C THR A 42 2.73 -27.60 1.89
N TYR A 43 2.79 -26.32 2.25
CA TYR A 43 2.83 -25.22 1.29
C TYR A 43 3.96 -25.52 0.30
N THR A 44 3.62 -25.91 -0.93
CA THR A 44 4.62 -25.97 -1.99
C THR A 44 5.18 -24.57 -2.19
N ASN A 45 6.50 -24.42 -2.14
CA ASN A 45 7.30 -23.19 -2.33
C ASN A 45 7.12 -22.49 -3.71
N GLN A 46 5.98 -22.66 -4.38
CA GLN A 46 5.67 -21.97 -5.62
C GLN A 46 4.92 -20.69 -5.28
N THR A 47 5.65 -19.57 -5.36
CA THR A 47 5.07 -18.25 -5.22
C THR A 47 3.98 -18.02 -6.27
N PRO A 48 2.85 -17.36 -5.93
CA PRO A 48 1.66 -17.40 -6.78
C PRO A 48 1.82 -16.55 -8.05
N THR A 49 1.53 -17.14 -9.20
CA THR A 49 1.43 -16.39 -10.48
C THR A 49 -0.02 -16.11 -10.89
N ASN A 50 -0.98 -16.73 -10.20
CA ASN A 50 -2.41 -16.61 -10.45
C ASN A 50 -3.14 -16.21 -9.16
N PHE A 51 -4.16 -15.38 -9.31
CA PHE A 51 -4.93 -14.85 -8.19
C PHE A 51 -6.43 -14.90 -8.47
N THR A 52 -7.21 -15.04 -7.39
CA THR A 52 -8.66 -14.84 -7.39
C THR A 52 -9.00 -13.72 -6.42
N VAL A 53 -9.94 -12.85 -6.80
CA VAL A 53 -10.42 -11.82 -5.88
C VAL A 53 -11.14 -12.46 -4.69
N ASP A 54 -10.96 -11.87 -3.52
CA ASP A 54 -11.75 -12.12 -2.32
C ASP A 54 -12.79 -11.00 -2.16
N PRO A 55 -14.03 -11.19 -2.63
CA PRO A 55 -15.03 -10.12 -2.62
C PRO A 55 -15.60 -9.84 -1.22
N SER A 56 -15.28 -10.65 -0.20
CA SER A 56 -15.70 -10.40 1.19
C SER A 56 -14.73 -9.51 1.97
N TRP A 57 -13.66 -9.04 1.34
CA TRP A 57 -12.68 -8.17 1.99
C TRP A 57 -12.57 -6.82 1.23
N PRO A 58 -12.50 -5.67 1.94
CA PRO A 58 -12.60 -5.52 3.39
C PRO A 58 -14.05 -5.70 3.88
N ASN A 59 -14.25 -5.75 5.20
CA ASN A 59 -15.59 -5.66 5.77
C ASN A 59 -16.18 -4.26 5.54
N GLU A 60 -17.48 -4.11 5.75
CA GLU A 60 -18.14 -2.81 5.69
C GLU A 60 -17.45 -1.82 6.65
N LEU A 61 -17.12 -0.63 6.14
CA LEU A 61 -16.46 0.39 6.94
C LEU A 61 -17.43 0.93 8.01
N PRO A 62 -16.96 1.18 9.24
CA PRO A 62 -17.81 1.74 10.29
C PRO A 62 -18.22 3.18 9.97
N ASN A 63 -19.16 3.73 10.75
CA ASN A 63 -19.52 5.16 10.72
C ASN A 63 -20.07 5.65 9.35
N SER A 64 -20.64 4.76 8.54
CA SER A 64 -21.08 5.06 7.16
C SER A 64 -19.96 5.66 6.30
N TRP A 65 -18.73 5.25 6.59
CA TRP A 65 -17.55 5.72 5.87
C TRP A 65 -17.49 5.19 4.46
N ILE A 66 -17.04 6.04 3.56
CA ILE A 66 -16.63 5.68 2.21
C ILE A 66 -15.23 6.21 1.93
N LEU A 67 -14.54 5.55 0.99
CA LEU A 67 -13.19 5.91 0.57
C LEU A 67 -13.26 6.88 -0.62
N GLY A 68 -12.40 7.90 -0.58
CA GLY A 68 -12.00 8.63 -1.78
C GLY A 68 -11.01 7.82 -2.62
N GLU A 69 -10.16 8.52 -3.37
CA GLU A 69 -9.03 7.91 -4.07
C GLU A 69 -8.06 7.30 -3.06
N VAL A 70 -7.80 5.99 -3.18
CA VAL A 70 -6.81 5.30 -2.35
C VAL A 70 -5.47 5.35 -3.08
N ALA A 71 -4.58 6.22 -2.59
CA ALA A 71 -3.34 6.59 -3.28
C ALA A 71 -2.10 5.82 -2.79
N GLY A 72 -2.25 5.01 -1.75
CA GLY A 72 -1.20 4.14 -1.23
C GLY A 72 -1.79 3.00 -0.39
N ILE A 73 -1.10 1.85 -0.42
CA ILE A 73 -1.40 0.67 0.39
C ILE A 73 -0.09 0.01 0.83
N ALA A 74 -0.03 -0.44 2.07
CA ALA A 74 1.13 -1.12 2.64
C ALA A 74 0.67 -2.26 3.56
N THR A 75 1.57 -3.21 3.80
CA THR A 75 1.40 -4.28 4.79
C THR A 75 2.47 -4.14 5.85
N ASP A 76 2.10 -4.28 7.13
CA ASP A 76 3.06 -4.26 8.22
C ASP A 76 3.54 -5.67 8.61
N ALA A 77 4.43 -5.74 9.60
CA ALA A 77 5.03 -6.98 10.07
C ALA A 77 4.04 -7.98 10.69
N ASN A 78 2.80 -7.56 10.99
CA ASN A 78 1.74 -8.41 11.54
C ASN A 78 0.67 -8.76 10.50
N ASP A 79 0.96 -8.56 9.21
CA ASP A 79 0.02 -8.70 8.10
C ASP A 79 -1.20 -7.75 8.21
N HIS A 80 -1.12 -6.65 8.96
CA HIS A 80 -2.16 -5.62 8.89
C HIS A 80 -1.98 -4.79 7.63
N ILE A 81 -3.11 -4.35 7.06
CA ILE A 81 -3.14 -3.57 5.83
C ILE A 81 -3.37 -2.12 6.20
N TRP A 82 -2.49 -1.26 5.74
CA TRP A 82 -2.57 0.17 5.93
C TRP A 82 -2.83 0.84 4.61
N ILE A 83 -3.79 1.76 4.57
CA ILE A 83 -4.07 2.57 3.39
C ILE A 83 -3.85 4.03 3.70
N ILE A 84 -3.50 4.78 2.67
CA ILE A 84 -3.68 6.22 2.64
C ILE A 84 -4.61 6.58 1.48
N GLN A 85 -5.65 7.35 1.79
CA GLN A 85 -6.67 7.79 0.85
C GLN A 85 -6.87 9.29 0.92
N ARG A 86 -7.55 9.85 -0.09
CA ARG A 86 -7.80 11.28 -0.27
C ARG A 86 -9.29 11.59 -0.04
N PRO A 87 -9.73 11.89 1.19
CA PRO A 87 -11.15 12.15 1.47
C PRO A 87 -11.71 13.30 0.63
N ALA A 88 -10.89 14.32 0.34
CA ALA A 88 -11.24 15.50 -0.45
C ALA A 88 -11.58 15.19 -1.92
N THR A 89 -11.34 13.96 -2.40
CA THR A 89 -11.69 13.54 -3.77
C THR A 89 -13.12 13.02 -3.89
N LEU A 90 -13.86 12.95 -2.79
CA LEU A 90 -15.28 12.66 -2.79
C LEU A 90 -16.09 13.92 -3.17
N ASP A 91 -17.14 13.75 -3.96
CA ASP A 91 -18.06 14.83 -4.31
C ASP A 91 -19.24 14.93 -3.33
N GLU A 92 -20.01 16.03 -3.43
CA GLU A 92 -21.15 16.29 -2.54
C GLU A 92 -22.23 15.20 -2.55
N ARG A 93 -22.34 14.42 -3.65
CA ARG A 93 -23.32 13.33 -3.77
C ARG A 93 -22.82 12.07 -3.07
N GLU A 94 -21.51 11.85 -3.05
CA GLU A 94 -20.87 10.77 -2.29
C GLU A 94 -20.91 11.06 -0.79
N THR A 95 -20.75 12.33 -0.37
CA THR A 95 -20.67 12.73 1.05
C THR A 95 -21.99 13.29 1.60
N GLY A 96 -23.13 12.72 1.19
CA GLY A 96 -24.47 13.24 1.49
C GLY A 96 -24.78 13.45 2.98
N ALA A 97 -24.25 12.59 3.86
CA ALA A 97 -24.50 12.63 5.30
C ALA A 97 -23.79 13.81 6.00
N THR A 98 -22.68 14.30 5.43
CA THR A 98 -21.89 15.39 6.00
C THR A 98 -22.15 16.74 5.34
N GLN A 99 -23.12 16.84 4.44
CA GLN A 99 -23.55 18.11 3.85
C GLN A 99 -24.32 18.97 4.86
N ASN A 100 -24.41 20.29 4.61
CA ASN A 100 -25.20 21.20 5.42
C ASN A 100 -26.23 21.99 4.59
N PRO A 101 -27.55 21.70 4.73
CA PRO A 101 -28.12 20.59 5.51
C PRO A 101 -27.73 19.22 4.92
N PRO A 102 -27.81 18.11 5.70
CA PRO A 102 -27.57 16.77 5.17
C PRO A 102 -28.48 16.47 3.97
N LYS A 103 -27.89 15.95 2.89
CA LYS A 103 -28.61 15.66 1.63
C LYS A 103 -29.07 14.19 1.54
N ALA A 104 -28.47 13.28 2.33
CA ALA A 104 -28.81 11.87 2.41
C ALA A 104 -28.35 11.26 3.76
N GLU A 105 -28.82 10.06 4.10
CA GLU A 105 -28.39 9.33 5.31
C GLU A 105 -26.94 8.83 5.21
N CYS A 106 -26.43 8.66 4.00
CA CYS A 106 -25.06 8.26 3.67
C CYS A 106 -24.50 9.25 2.62
N CYS A 107 -23.19 9.47 2.54
CA CYS A 107 -22.13 8.86 3.34
C CYS A 107 -21.23 9.92 3.96
N ALA A 108 -20.28 9.49 4.78
CA ALA A 108 -19.25 10.34 5.35
C ALA A 108 -17.86 9.96 4.79
N PRO A 109 -16.96 10.91 4.55
CA PRO A 109 -15.57 10.58 4.23
C PRO A 109 -14.92 9.80 5.38
N ALA A 110 -14.22 8.71 5.07
CA ALA A 110 -13.31 8.08 6.03
C ALA A 110 -12.08 8.98 6.31
N PRO A 111 -11.35 8.78 7.42
CA PRO A 111 -10.05 9.42 7.63
C PRO A 111 -9.03 9.04 6.54
N SER A 112 -7.99 9.88 6.36
CA SER A 112 -6.99 9.65 5.31
C SER A 112 -6.17 8.38 5.54
N ILE A 113 -5.90 7.99 6.77
CA ILE A 113 -5.20 6.74 7.13
C ILE A 113 -6.17 5.77 7.79
N ILE A 114 -6.16 4.52 7.32
CA ILE A 114 -6.93 3.43 7.92
C ILE A 114 -6.05 2.18 7.99
N GLU A 115 -6.09 1.53 9.14
CA GLU A 115 -5.47 0.22 9.39
C GLU A 115 -6.56 -0.85 9.44
N PHE A 116 -6.33 -1.96 8.75
CA PHE A 116 -7.18 -3.13 8.73
C PHE A 116 -6.42 -4.35 9.26
N ASP A 117 -7.10 -5.19 10.03
CA ASP A 117 -6.60 -6.53 10.32
C ASP A 117 -6.65 -7.43 9.06
N PRO A 118 -6.01 -8.62 9.06
CA PRO A 118 -6.03 -9.51 7.90
C PRO A 118 -7.44 -9.99 7.47
N ASN A 119 -8.43 -9.88 8.36
CA ASN A 119 -9.83 -10.24 8.11
C ASN A 119 -10.64 -9.07 7.54
N GLY A 120 -10.07 -7.87 7.45
CA GLY A 120 -10.70 -6.69 6.89
C GLY A 120 -11.48 -5.85 7.88
N ASN A 121 -11.29 -6.06 9.19
CA ASN A 121 -11.85 -5.19 10.22
C ASN A 121 -10.98 -3.93 10.37
N VAL A 122 -11.60 -2.76 10.50
CA VAL A 122 -10.88 -1.53 10.84
C VAL A 122 -10.36 -1.63 12.27
N VAL A 123 -9.04 -1.53 12.44
CA VAL A 123 -8.35 -1.52 13.74
C VAL A 123 -8.30 -0.10 14.28
N GLN A 124 -7.92 0.86 13.43
CA GLN A 124 -7.88 2.28 13.75
C GLN A 124 -7.88 3.12 12.47
N ALA A 125 -8.16 4.41 12.63
CA ALA A 125 -8.13 5.39 11.55
C ALA A 125 -7.80 6.78 12.10
N TRP A 126 -7.02 7.56 11.34
CA TRP A 126 -6.62 8.93 11.68
C TRP A 126 -6.23 9.73 10.42
N GLY A 127 -5.88 10.99 10.61
CA GLY A 127 -5.66 11.94 9.51
C GLY A 127 -6.96 12.70 9.20
N ASN A 128 -6.87 14.03 9.14
CA ASN A 128 -8.03 14.90 8.91
C ASN A 128 -7.63 16.13 8.08
N PRO A 129 -8.22 16.32 6.87
CA PRO A 129 -8.00 17.51 6.05
C PRO A 129 -8.46 18.83 6.72
N ASP A 130 -9.36 18.78 7.72
CA ASP A 130 -9.83 19.96 8.46
C ASP A 130 -8.84 20.47 9.53
N SER A 131 -7.71 19.78 9.73
CA SER A 131 -6.68 20.21 10.69
C SER A 131 -5.75 21.27 10.07
N THR A 132 -6.15 22.54 10.18
CA THR A 132 -5.57 23.74 9.56
C THR A 132 -4.09 24.06 9.83
N LYS A 133 -3.26 23.17 10.40
CA LYS A 133 -1.85 23.52 10.67
C LYS A 133 -0.76 22.53 10.32
N ARG A 134 -1.00 21.24 10.03
CA ARG A 134 0.11 20.28 9.76
C ARG A 134 -0.20 19.05 8.90
N TRP A 135 -1.42 18.89 8.37
CA TRP A 135 -1.73 17.73 7.50
C TRP A 135 -1.37 18.03 6.03
N ILE A 136 -0.99 16.99 5.30
CA ILE A 136 -0.76 17.03 3.86
C ILE A 136 -2.10 17.13 3.12
N THR A 137 -2.16 17.85 2.01
CA THR A 137 -3.41 18.08 1.26
C THR A 137 -3.59 17.13 0.08
N THR A 138 -2.52 16.48 -0.35
CA THR A 138 -2.49 15.54 -1.47
C THR A 138 -1.75 14.27 -1.09
N GLU A 139 -2.48 13.37 -0.44
CA GLU A 139 -1.95 12.08 0.02
C GLU A 139 -1.45 11.19 -1.12
N HIS A 140 -0.33 10.50 -0.94
CA HIS A 140 0.22 9.58 -1.93
C HIS A 140 0.81 8.30 -1.33
N GLY A 141 2.14 8.13 -1.28
CA GLY A 141 2.76 6.90 -0.79
C GLY A 141 2.55 6.69 0.71
N ILE A 142 2.46 5.42 1.13
CA ILE A 142 2.44 4.99 2.53
C ILE A 142 3.39 3.81 2.72
N TYR A 143 4.10 3.77 3.84
CA TYR A 143 4.94 2.65 4.24
C TYR A 143 4.90 2.48 5.75
N VAL A 144 4.87 1.25 6.24
CA VAL A 144 4.96 0.95 7.68
C VAL A 144 6.28 0.26 7.95
N ASP A 145 7.14 0.91 8.75
CA ASP A 145 8.43 0.31 9.11
C ASP A 145 8.30 -0.72 10.23
N LYS A 146 9.34 -1.54 10.41
CA LYS A 146 9.38 -2.61 11.43
C LYS A 146 9.34 -2.12 12.88
N ASP A 147 9.47 -0.82 13.12
CA ASP A 147 9.29 -0.19 14.42
C ASP A 147 7.85 0.36 14.58
N ASN A 148 6.94 -0.03 13.67
CA ASN A 148 5.53 0.37 13.56
C ASN A 148 5.33 1.88 13.31
N ASN A 149 6.32 2.57 12.74
CA ASN A 149 6.11 3.95 12.31
C ASN A 149 5.47 3.97 10.92
N VAL A 150 4.54 4.90 10.74
CA VAL A 150 3.80 5.09 9.50
C VAL A 150 4.39 6.27 8.75
N TRP A 151 4.99 6.01 7.60
CA TRP A 151 5.53 7.00 6.69
C TRP A 151 4.49 7.33 5.64
N VAL A 152 4.29 8.62 5.38
CA VAL A 152 3.32 9.12 4.40
C VAL A 152 3.93 10.19 3.52
N GLY A 153 3.63 10.14 2.23
CA GLY A 153 4.03 11.14 1.25
C GLY A 153 2.92 12.17 1.02
N GLY A 154 3.25 13.44 1.26
CA GLY A 154 2.50 14.57 0.72
C GLY A 154 3.07 14.91 -0.65
N SER A 155 2.30 14.62 -1.69
CA SER A 155 2.72 14.80 -3.08
C SER A 155 2.18 16.11 -3.66
N PHE A 156 2.30 16.27 -4.98
CA PHE A 156 1.90 17.46 -5.73
C PHE A 156 2.38 18.75 -5.06
N ASN A 157 1.49 19.51 -4.43
CA ASN A 157 1.85 20.80 -3.83
C ASN A 157 2.40 20.69 -2.40
N ASP A 158 2.38 19.52 -1.76
CA ASP A 158 2.85 19.39 -0.38
C ASP A 158 4.38 19.23 -0.30
N HIS A 159 4.99 18.46 -1.21
CA HIS A 159 6.45 18.27 -1.29
C HIS A 159 7.13 17.77 -0.01
N VAL A 160 6.51 16.86 0.73
CA VAL A 160 7.03 16.36 2.02
C VAL A 160 6.85 14.86 2.18
N VAL A 161 7.72 14.25 2.98
CA VAL A 161 7.48 12.94 3.58
C VAL A 161 7.42 13.12 5.09
N MET A 162 6.42 12.52 5.74
CA MET A 162 6.21 12.61 7.17
C MET A 162 6.18 11.22 7.80
N LYS A 163 6.87 11.06 8.93
CA LYS A 163 6.88 9.86 9.76
C LYS A 163 6.00 10.08 10.98
N TYR A 164 5.09 9.16 11.24
CA TYR A 164 4.20 9.16 12.39
C TYR A 164 4.41 7.93 13.25
N SER A 165 4.08 8.01 14.54
CA SER A 165 3.82 6.82 15.34
C SER A 165 2.58 6.10 14.80
N THR A 166 2.41 4.83 15.18
CA THR A 166 1.22 4.04 14.84
C THR A 166 -0.09 4.76 15.17
N SER A 167 -0.13 5.53 16.26
CA SER A 167 -1.30 6.32 16.69
C SER A 167 -1.42 7.73 16.08
N GLY A 168 -0.64 8.07 15.04
CA GLY A 168 -0.76 9.35 14.33
C GLY A 168 -0.03 10.56 14.95
N LYS A 169 0.93 10.36 15.87
CA LYS A 169 1.79 11.46 16.38
C LYS A 169 2.95 11.68 15.40
N LEU A 170 3.12 12.90 14.90
CA LEU A 170 4.25 13.24 14.02
C LEU A 170 5.60 13.08 14.75
N LEU A 171 6.53 12.37 14.12
CA LEU A 171 7.87 12.06 14.63
C LEU A 171 8.98 12.74 13.82
N LEU A 172 8.84 12.77 12.49
CA LEU A 172 9.81 13.35 11.57
C LEU A 172 9.11 13.95 10.35
N GLN A 173 9.68 15.02 9.80
CA GLN A 173 9.31 15.56 8.48
C GLN A 173 10.59 15.72 7.66
N ILE A 174 10.53 15.30 6.40
CA ILE A 174 11.56 15.49 5.38
C ILE A 174 10.96 16.38 4.29
N GLY A 175 11.69 17.40 3.87
CA GLY A 175 11.18 18.49 3.02
C GLY A 175 10.45 19.58 3.80
N GLU A 176 9.97 20.59 3.08
CA GLU A 176 9.20 21.69 3.63
C GLU A 176 7.89 21.83 2.86
N LEU A 177 6.77 21.92 3.59
CA LEU A 177 5.43 22.01 3.01
C LEU A 177 5.36 23.15 1.97
N GLY A 178 4.93 22.83 0.76
CA GLY A 178 4.74 23.83 -0.30
C GLY A 178 6.03 24.33 -0.96
N LYS A 179 7.20 23.74 -0.65
CA LYS A 179 8.47 24.16 -1.24
C LYS A 179 9.18 23.03 -1.97
N THR A 180 9.66 23.35 -3.17
CA THR A 180 10.54 22.52 -3.99
C THR A 180 11.62 23.40 -4.63
N ASN A 181 12.76 22.82 -4.97
CA ASN A 181 13.88 23.51 -5.62
C ASN A 181 14.64 22.61 -6.63
N GLY A 182 13.92 21.65 -7.23
CA GLY A 182 14.44 20.77 -8.28
C GLY A 182 15.19 19.55 -7.78
N SER A 183 15.59 18.68 -8.72
CA SER A 183 16.07 17.33 -8.41
C SER A 183 17.46 17.25 -7.79
N ASN A 184 18.23 18.34 -7.77
CA ASN A 184 19.55 18.37 -7.14
C ASN A 184 19.55 19.02 -5.75
N ASP A 185 18.41 19.52 -5.26
CA ASP A 185 18.31 20.06 -3.89
C ASP A 185 18.36 18.93 -2.86
N THR A 186 19.31 18.98 -1.93
CA THR A 186 19.54 17.88 -0.98
C THR A 186 18.51 17.78 0.15
N LEU A 187 17.65 18.77 0.35
CA LEU A 187 16.74 18.87 1.50
C LEU A 187 15.27 18.99 1.09
N LEU A 188 14.97 19.71 0.02
CA LEU A 188 13.61 19.90 -0.48
C LEU A 188 13.23 18.74 -1.41
N LEU A 189 12.01 18.24 -1.23
CA LEU A 189 11.43 17.25 -2.12
C LEU A 189 10.63 17.95 -3.22
N GLY A 190 10.27 17.19 -4.24
CA GLY A 190 9.51 17.62 -5.40
C GLY A 190 8.41 16.62 -5.70
N ALA A 191 7.39 16.65 -4.84
CA ALA A 191 6.18 15.84 -4.96
C ALA A 191 6.50 14.33 -4.94
N PRO A 192 6.91 13.81 -3.77
CA PRO A 192 7.24 12.41 -3.59
C PRO A 192 6.04 11.50 -3.87
N ALA A 193 6.31 10.34 -4.45
CA ALA A 193 5.32 9.34 -4.81
C ALA A 193 5.35 8.13 -3.86
N ASP A 194 6.53 7.71 -3.41
CA ASP A 194 6.63 6.46 -2.65
C ASP A 194 7.81 6.45 -1.69
N ILE A 195 7.72 5.60 -0.67
CA ILE A 195 8.65 5.52 0.44
C ILE A 195 8.95 4.04 0.74
N THR A 196 10.22 3.72 0.99
CA THR A 196 10.61 2.44 1.59
C THR A 196 11.77 2.65 2.56
N VAL A 197 11.90 1.79 3.57
CA VAL A 197 12.92 1.93 4.62
C VAL A 197 13.82 0.71 4.66
N ASP A 198 15.11 0.90 4.38
CA ASP A 198 16.16 -0.04 4.75
C ASP A 198 16.40 0.09 6.24
N THR A 199 15.82 -0.85 6.96
CA THR A 199 15.88 -0.88 8.40
C THR A 199 17.29 -1.16 8.92
N GLU A 200 18.02 -2.07 8.28
CA GLU A 200 19.35 -2.48 8.73
C GLU A 200 20.33 -1.31 8.60
N ALA A 201 20.19 -0.51 7.54
CA ALA A 201 21.00 0.66 7.31
C ALA A 201 20.47 1.95 7.99
N ASN A 202 19.28 1.91 8.59
CA ASN A 202 18.54 3.09 9.08
C ASN A 202 18.40 4.18 7.98
N GLU A 203 18.00 3.76 6.78
CA GLU A 203 17.86 4.64 5.62
C GLU A 203 16.43 4.62 5.09
N VAL A 204 15.88 5.80 4.81
CA VAL A 204 14.62 5.95 4.08
C VAL A 204 14.91 6.36 2.64
N TYR A 205 14.35 5.63 1.69
CA TYR A 205 14.44 5.85 0.26
C TYR A 205 13.11 6.42 -0.20
N ILE A 206 13.16 7.51 -0.96
CA ILE A 206 11.99 8.22 -1.43
C ILE A 206 12.05 8.28 -2.96
N ALA A 207 10.97 7.82 -3.60
CA ALA A 207 10.72 8.07 -5.01
C ALA A 207 10.19 9.51 -5.15
N ASP A 208 11.10 10.43 -5.45
CA ASP A 208 10.83 11.88 -5.49
C ASP A 208 10.60 12.31 -6.94
N GLY A 209 9.34 12.24 -7.38
CA GLY A 209 9.06 11.90 -8.78
C GLY A 209 8.08 12.77 -9.56
N TYR A 210 7.10 13.44 -8.94
CA TYR A 210 6.09 14.18 -9.72
C TYR A 210 6.59 15.54 -10.21
N ALA A 211 7.45 16.21 -9.43
CA ALA A 211 8.16 17.42 -9.84
C ALA A 211 9.66 17.16 -10.01
N ASN A 212 10.24 16.30 -9.15
CA ASN A 212 11.62 15.87 -9.25
C ASN A 212 11.75 14.54 -10.02
N ARG A 213 12.97 14.13 -10.32
CA ARG A 213 13.31 12.96 -11.16
C ARG A 213 14.43 12.14 -10.54
N ARG A 214 14.22 11.65 -9.32
CA ARG A 214 15.27 10.95 -8.56
C ARG A 214 14.75 9.92 -7.56
N ILE A 215 15.68 9.07 -7.12
CA ILE A 215 15.62 8.46 -5.79
C ILE A 215 16.49 9.29 -4.85
N ILE A 216 15.96 9.65 -3.69
CA ILE A 216 16.71 10.36 -2.64
C ILE A 216 16.65 9.59 -1.33
N VAL A 217 17.77 9.57 -0.61
CA VAL A 217 17.98 8.78 0.59
C VAL A 217 18.34 9.67 1.77
N PHE A 218 17.65 9.47 2.88
CA PHE A 218 17.88 10.14 4.15
C PHE A 218 18.11 9.12 5.27
N ASP A 219 18.71 9.56 6.37
CA ASP A 219 18.71 8.80 7.61
C ASP A 219 17.29 8.72 8.19
N ALA A 220 16.78 7.52 8.43
CA ALA A 220 15.38 7.27 8.78
C ALA A 220 14.98 7.72 10.20
N THR A 221 15.96 8.12 11.02
CA THR A 221 15.75 8.62 12.38
C THR A 221 15.89 10.14 12.44
N THR A 222 16.93 10.67 11.80
CA THR A 222 17.32 12.08 11.91
C THR A 222 16.86 12.96 10.74
N GLY A 223 16.46 12.36 9.61
CA GLY A 223 16.11 13.09 8.39
C GLY A 223 17.29 13.77 7.70
N LYS A 224 18.54 13.40 8.06
CA LYS A 224 19.73 13.94 7.41
C LYS A 224 19.90 13.34 6.02
N TYR A 225 20.13 14.19 5.03
CA TYR A 225 20.44 13.78 3.66
C TYR A 225 21.66 12.84 3.62
N LYS A 226 21.59 11.81 2.78
CA LYS A 226 22.71 10.88 2.54
C LYS A 226 23.18 10.95 1.09
N ARG A 227 22.28 10.67 0.13
CA ARG A 227 22.58 10.62 -1.31
C ARG A 227 21.32 10.70 -2.15
N HIS A 228 21.47 10.96 -3.45
CA HIS A 228 20.42 10.81 -4.45
C HIS A 228 21.01 10.46 -5.82
N TRP A 229 20.19 9.91 -6.71
CA TRP A 229 20.56 9.61 -8.10
C TRP A 229 19.34 9.65 -9.02
N GLY A 230 19.59 9.89 -10.31
CA GLY A 230 18.62 9.83 -11.40
C GLY A 230 18.67 8.49 -12.14
N ALA A 231 18.05 8.44 -13.33
CA ALA A 231 18.07 7.24 -14.16
C ALA A 231 19.49 6.80 -14.48
N TYR A 232 19.70 5.48 -14.56
CA TYR A 232 21.02 4.87 -14.78
C TYR A 232 22.11 5.23 -13.73
N GLY A 233 21.73 5.79 -12.57
CA GLY A 233 22.67 6.14 -11.50
C GLY A 233 23.39 7.46 -11.73
N GLU A 234 22.98 8.21 -12.76
CA GLU A 234 23.55 9.50 -13.11
C GLU A 234 23.00 10.61 -12.21
N ALA A 235 23.62 11.79 -12.24
CA ALA A 235 23.05 12.97 -11.59
C ALA A 235 21.68 13.32 -12.21
N PRO A 236 20.64 13.64 -11.42
CA PRO A 236 19.34 14.02 -11.97
C PRO A 236 19.43 15.26 -12.86
N ASN A 237 18.62 15.27 -13.92
CA ASN A 237 18.43 16.40 -14.82
C ASN A 237 16.94 16.74 -14.90
N ASP A 238 16.61 18.01 -14.63
CA ASP A 238 15.24 18.55 -14.63
C ASP A 238 14.75 18.98 -16.02
N GLU A 239 15.59 18.92 -17.05
CA GLU A 239 15.17 19.14 -18.43
C GLU A 239 14.03 18.20 -18.83
N GLU A 240 12.96 18.77 -19.39
CA GLU A 240 11.80 18.00 -19.82
C GLU A 240 12.20 17.04 -20.95
N PRO A 241 11.98 15.72 -20.80
CA PRO A 241 12.30 14.77 -21.85
C PRO A 241 11.42 14.99 -23.09
N PRO A 242 11.90 14.62 -24.30
CA PRO A 242 11.08 14.66 -25.51
C PRO A 242 9.84 13.79 -25.34
N VAL A 243 8.76 14.07 -26.06
CA VAL A 243 7.52 13.27 -26.04
C VAL A 243 7.85 11.78 -26.16
N TYR A 244 7.25 10.96 -25.30
CA TYR A 244 7.52 9.52 -25.30
C TYR A 244 7.13 8.89 -26.63
N ASN A 245 8.07 8.17 -27.23
CA ASN A 245 7.85 7.37 -28.42
C ASN A 245 8.48 5.98 -28.19
N PRO A 246 7.71 4.90 -28.29
CA PRO A 246 8.20 3.54 -28.03
C PRO A 246 9.28 3.07 -29.01
N SER A 247 9.44 3.74 -30.14
CA SER A 247 10.46 3.45 -31.16
C SER A 247 11.79 4.14 -30.88
N ASP A 248 11.80 5.17 -30.04
CA ASP A 248 13.00 5.92 -29.71
C ASP A 248 13.86 5.16 -28.67
N PRO A 249 15.18 5.41 -28.63
CA PRO A 249 16.00 4.90 -27.54
C PRO A 249 15.51 5.48 -26.20
N PRO A 250 15.61 4.72 -25.09
CA PRO A 250 15.20 5.20 -23.79
C PRO A 250 15.95 6.47 -23.38
N VAL A 251 15.23 7.43 -22.80
CA VAL A 251 15.85 8.66 -22.28
C VAL A 251 16.72 8.35 -21.06
N LYS A 252 17.80 9.13 -20.90
CA LYS A 252 18.78 9.01 -19.80
C LYS A 252 18.41 9.76 -18.51
N THR A 253 17.20 10.31 -18.44
CA THR A 253 16.61 10.84 -17.20
C THR A 253 15.38 10.01 -16.86
N PHE A 254 14.91 10.06 -15.60
CA PHE A 254 13.61 9.51 -15.30
C PHE A 254 12.54 10.38 -15.97
N ARG A 255 11.69 9.77 -16.81
CA ARG A 255 10.64 10.53 -17.50
C ARG A 255 9.61 11.07 -16.52
N GLY A 256 9.42 10.33 -15.44
CA GLY A 256 8.58 10.76 -14.35
C GLY A 256 7.11 10.40 -14.56
N PRO A 257 6.33 10.23 -13.48
CA PRO A 257 6.86 10.27 -12.13
C PRO A 257 7.74 9.05 -11.83
N VAL A 258 8.82 9.28 -11.08
CA VAL A 258 9.48 8.21 -10.33
C VAL A 258 8.49 7.82 -9.26
N HIS A 259 7.77 6.72 -9.48
CA HIS A 259 6.48 6.53 -8.83
C HIS A 259 6.51 5.51 -7.70
N ALA A 260 7.48 4.59 -7.72
CA ALA A 260 7.64 3.57 -6.69
C ALA A 260 9.10 3.20 -6.46
N VAL A 261 9.39 2.76 -5.24
CA VAL A 261 10.69 2.24 -4.81
C VAL A 261 10.49 1.05 -3.86
N ARG A 262 11.19 -0.06 -4.12
CA ARG A 262 11.28 -1.21 -3.19
C ARG A 262 12.71 -1.67 -3.02
N ILE A 263 13.05 -2.18 -1.85
CA ILE A 263 14.34 -2.80 -1.56
C ILE A 263 14.12 -4.29 -1.39
N SER A 264 14.92 -5.06 -2.10
CA SER A 264 14.90 -6.53 -2.05
C SER A 264 15.81 -7.07 -0.96
N ASN A 265 15.56 -8.33 -0.57
CA ASN A 265 16.33 -9.06 0.45
C ASN A 265 17.82 -9.22 0.06
N ASP A 266 18.14 -9.21 -1.23
CA ASP A 266 19.50 -9.20 -1.76
C ASP A 266 20.06 -7.79 -2.01
N ASN A 267 19.47 -6.78 -1.37
CA ASN A 267 19.91 -5.38 -1.34
C ASN A 267 19.84 -4.63 -2.68
N LEU A 268 19.05 -5.12 -3.65
CA LEU A 268 18.78 -4.36 -4.87
C LEU A 268 17.59 -3.42 -4.67
N VAL A 269 17.68 -2.22 -5.25
CA VAL A 269 16.64 -1.18 -5.24
C VAL A 269 15.92 -1.20 -6.58
N TYR A 270 14.61 -1.45 -6.56
CA TYR A 270 13.74 -1.47 -7.73
C TYR A 270 12.97 -0.17 -7.80
N VAL A 271 12.96 0.47 -8.98
CA VAL A 271 12.37 1.80 -9.19
C VAL A 271 11.42 1.78 -10.37
N ALA A 272 10.22 2.32 -10.18
CA ALA A 272 9.23 2.50 -11.24
C ALA A 272 9.38 3.88 -11.89
N ASP A 273 9.74 3.91 -13.18
CA ASP A 273 9.70 5.12 -14.01
C ASP A 273 8.45 5.07 -14.88
N ARG A 274 7.37 5.62 -14.32
CA ARG A 274 6.00 5.30 -14.72
C ARG A 274 5.73 5.56 -16.19
N ARG A 275 6.02 6.78 -16.68
CA ARG A 275 5.73 7.17 -18.07
C ARG A 275 6.78 6.70 -19.07
N GLU A 276 7.94 6.23 -18.61
CA GLU A 276 8.93 5.58 -19.49
C GLU A 276 8.61 4.08 -19.66
N ASN A 277 7.53 3.59 -19.03
CA ASN A 277 7.09 2.21 -19.12
C ASN A 277 8.19 1.22 -18.68
N ARG A 278 9.01 1.60 -17.70
CA ARG A 278 10.19 0.82 -17.30
C ARG A 278 10.36 0.68 -15.80
N ILE A 279 11.04 -0.41 -15.44
CA ILE A 279 11.61 -0.66 -14.13
C ILE A 279 13.12 -0.52 -14.28
N GLN A 280 13.76 0.24 -13.39
CA GLN A 280 15.22 0.24 -13.24
C GLN A 280 15.62 -0.37 -11.90
N VAL A 281 16.71 -1.13 -11.91
CA VAL A 281 17.26 -1.81 -10.74
C VAL A 281 18.64 -1.25 -10.44
N PHE A 282 18.90 -0.96 -9.18
CA PHE A 282 20.12 -0.35 -8.69
C PHE A 282 20.69 -1.13 -7.50
N GLN A 283 21.97 -0.93 -7.24
CA GLN A 283 22.55 -1.15 -5.92
C GLN A 283 22.10 -0.04 -4.96
N LYS A 284 22.24 -0.26 -3.65
CA LYS A 284 21.86 0.74 -2.63
C LYS A 284 22.61 2.08 -2.76
N ASP A 285 23.79 2.09 -3.37
CA ASP A 285 24.57 3.31 -3.62
C ASP A 285 24.12 4.10 -4.86
N GLY A 286 23.16 3.58 -5.64
CA GLY A 286 22.67 4.17 -6.88
C GLY A 286 23.33 3.62 -8.15
N THR A 287 24.27 2.67 -8.04
CA THR A 287 24.88 2.03 -9.21
C THR A 287 23.80 1.26 -9.99
N PHE A 288 23.63 1.59 -11.28
CA PHE A 288 22.69 0.91 -12.15
C PHE A 288 23.08 -0.56 -12.38
N VAL A 289 22.10 -1.45 -12.31
CA VAL A 289 22.27 -2.90 -12.50
C VAL A 289 21.65 -3.35 -13.81
N ARG A 290 20.37 -3.04 -14.02
CA ARG A 290 19.61 -3.43 -15.21
C ARG A 290 18.26 -2.72 -15.29
N GLU A 291 17.59 -2.86 -16.42
CA GLU A 291 16.23 -2.38 -16.62
C GLU A 291 15.38 -3.37 -17.41
N ALA A 292 14.06 -3.19 -17.34
CA ALA A 292 13.10 -3.86 -18.21
C ALA A 292 11.94 -2.92 -18.55
N PHE A 293 11.34 -3.12 -19.72
CA PHE A 293 10.21 -2.33 -20.20
C PHE A 293 8.94 -3.19 -20.20
N LEU A 294 7.83 -2.58 -19.78
CA LEU A 294 6.51 -3.21 -19.73
C LEU A 294 5.55 -2.43 -20.60
N SER A 295 4.86 -3.08 -21.53
CA SER A 295 3.82 -2.43 -22.35
C SER A 295 4.27 -1.09 -22.96
N LYS A 296 5.39 -1.07 -23.70
CA LYS A 296 5.94 0.17 -24.31
C LYS A 296 4.90 0.97 -25.11
N GLN A 297 3.85 0.34 -25.61
CA GLN A 297 2.78 1.00 -26.37
C GLN A 297 1.77 1.77 -25.50
N THR A 298 2.01 1.88 -24.19
CA THR A 298 1.19 2.70 -23.29
C THR A 298 1.68 4.15 -23.32
N LEU A 299 0.92 5.02 -23.99
CA LEU A 299 1.39 6.35 -24.38
C LEU A 299 0.96 7.51 -23.44
N ASP A 300 0.10 7.23 -22.48
CA ASP A 300 -0.45 8.26 -21.59
C ASP A 300 0.30 8.27 -20.24
N PHE A 301 -0.34 7.82 -19.16
CA PHE A 301 0.25 7.75 -17.82
C PHE A 301 1.20 6.56 -17.61
N GLY A 302 1.58 5.87 -18.68
CA GLY A 302 2.50 4.73 -18.66
C GLY A 302 2.00 3.49 -17.91
N SER A 303 2.86 2.47 -17.78
CA SER A 303 2.48 1.09 -17.41
C SER A 303 3.08 0.57 -16.10
N VAL A 304 4.02 1.31 -15.49
CA VAL A 304 4.75 0.87 -14.28
C VAL A 304 4.46 1.86 -13.16
N TRP A 305 3.33 1.72 -12.49
CA TRP A 305 2.91 2.69 -11.47
C TRP A 305 3.50 2.31 -10.11
N ASP A 306 3.31 1.07 -9.69
CA ASP A 306 3.86 0.56 -8.43
C ASP A 306 4.38 -0.84 -8.62
N LEU A 307 5.23 -1.30 -7.69
CA LEU A 307 5.72 -2.67 -7.68
C LEU A 307 5.84 -3.22 -6.27
N GLU A 308 5.61 -4.52 -6.13
CA GLU A 308 5.77 -5.24 -4.87
C GLU A 308 6.57 -6.53 -5.11
N LEU A 309 7.41 -6.90 -4.14
CA LEU A 309 8.24 -8.10 -4.20
C LEU A 309 7.50 -9.24 -3.50
N SER A 310 7.61 -10.45 -4.04
CA SER A 310 6.97 -11.59 -3.38
C SER A 310 7.59 -11.91 -2.00
N PRO A 311 6.80 -12.45 -1.05
CA PRO A 311 7.26 -12.68 0.32
C PRO A 311 8.11 -13.93 0.49
N ASP A 312 8.23 -14.79 -0.54
CA ASP A 312 9.13 -15.93 -0.47
C ASP A 312 10.58 -15.45 -0.27
N PRO A 313 11.43 -16.22 0.43
CA PRO A 313 12.78 -15.76 0.77
C PRO A 313 13.64 -15.29 -0.42
N ALA A 314 13.44 -15.89 -1.60
CA ALA A 314 14.16 -15.53 -2.83
C ALA A 314 13.56 -14.30 -3.54
N GLN A 315 12.36 -13.87 -3.12
CA GLN A 315 11.50 -12.89 -3.78
C GLN A 315 11.38 -13.24 -5.26
N THR A 316 10.87 -14.43 -5.54
CA THR A 316 10.86 -15.04 -6.88
C THR A 316 10.17 -14.16 -7.93
N TYR A 317 9.14 -13.40 -7.55
CA TYR A 317 8.37 -12.55 -8.45
C TYR A 317 8.35 -11.07 -8.05
N VAL A 318 8.10 -10.22 -9.04
CA VAL A 318 7.72 -8.81 -8.89
C VAL A 318 6.31 -8.64 -9.45
N TYR A 319 5.43 -8.05 -8.67
CA TYR A 319 4.07 -7.69 -9.09
C TYR A 319 4.05 -6.21 -9.42
N VAL A 320 3.52 -5.83 -10.58
CA VAL A 320 3.58 -4.44 -11.05
C VAL A 320 2.17 -3.93 -11.35
N ALA A 321 1.75 -2.89 -10.66
CA ALA A 321 0.51 -2.19 -10.94
C ALA A 321 0.65 -1.42 -12.27
N ASP A 322 -0.18 -1.80 -13.23
CA ASP A 322 -0.32 -1.10 -14.50
C ASP A 322 -1.69 -0.41 -14.52
N GLY A 323 -1.72 0.79 -13.94
CA GLY A 323 -2.96 1.54 -13.78
C GLY A 323 -3.59 1.94 -15.11
N MET A 324 -2.78 2.23 -16.13
CA MET A 324 -3.28 2.65 -17.44
C MET A 324 -3.92 1.49 -18.21
N ASN A 325 -3.35 0.28 -18.12
CA ASN A 325 -3.92 -0.92 -18.73
C ASN A 325 -4.79 -1.74 -17.76
N MET A 326 -5.05 -1.22 -16.56
CA MET A 326 -6.00 -1.74 -15.58
C MET A 326 -5.76 -3.21 -15.23
N LYS A 327 -4.51 -3.54 -14.89
CA LYS A 327 -4.10 -4.91 -14.53
C LYS A 327 -2.85 -4.90 -13.66
N VAL A 328 -2.53 -6.07 -13.12
CA VAL A 328 -1.27 -6.30 -12.41
C VAL A 328 -0.44 -7.29 -13.20
N TRP A 329 0.79 -6.92 -13.57
CA TRP A 329 1.75 -7.83 -14.19
C TRP A 329 2.43 -8.69 -13.13
N VAL A 330 2.81 -9.91 -13.52
CA VAL A 330 3.66 -10.82 -12.72
C VAL A 330 4.95 -11.06 -13.50
N LEU A 331 6.08 -10.66 -12.94
CA LEU A 331 7.41 -10.79 -13.56
C LEU A 331 8.26 -11.74 -12.75
N GLN A 332 9.06 -12.58 -13.40
CA GLN A 332 10.15 -13.30 -12.75
C GLN A 332 11.20 -12.28 -12.28
N ARG A 333 11.46 -12.18 -10.96
CA ARG A 333 12.37 -11.15 -10.44
C ARG A 333 13.77 -11.30 -11.01
N SER A 334 14.28 -12.52 -11.12
CA SER A 334 15.66 -12.79 -11.59
C SER A 334 15.93 -12.36 -13.03
N SER A 335 14.93 -12.16 -13.88
CA SER A 335 15.10 -11.71 -15.28
C SER A 335 14.27 -10.49 -15.66
N LEU A 336 13.30 -10.10 -14.82
CA LEU A 336 12.21 -9.14 -15.13
C LEU A 336 11.35 -9.54 -16.33
N GLU A 337 11.37 -10.83 -16.70
CA GLU A 337 10.53 -11.36 -17.77
C GLU A 337 9.09 -11.53 -17.28
N VAL A 338 8.12 -11.08 -18.09
CA VAL A 338 6.69 -11.24 -17.80
C VAL A 338 6.31 -12.72 -17.82
N LYS A 339 5.74 -13.21 -16.72
CA LYS A 339 5.18 -14.56 -16.58
C LYS A 339 3.67 -14.60 -16.70
N GLY A 340 3.00 -13.47 -16.49
CA GLY A 340 1.57 -13.33 -16.67
C GLY A 340 1.06 -11.99 -16.22
N SER A 341 -0.26 -11.87 -16.16
CA SER A 341 -0.96 -10.75 -15.56
C SER A 341 -2.35 -11.18 -15.11
N PHE A 342 -2.93 -10.48 -14.15
CA PHE A 342 -4.32 -10.67 -13.75
C PHE A 342 -5.06 -9.35 -13.59
N GLY A 343 -6.38 -9.45 -13.55
CA GLY A 343 -7.30 -8.32 -13.60
C GLY A 343 -7.42 -7.70 -14.99
N HIS A 344 -8.44 -6.86 -15.14
CA HIS A 344 -8.71 -6.11 -16.36
C HIS A 344 -9.63 -4.92 -16.04
N GLY A 345 -9.77 -3.99 -16.99
CA GLY A 345 -10.67 -2.84 -16.87
C GLY A 345 -12.12 -3.21 -16.58
N GLY A 346 -12.73 -2.64 -15.54
CA GLY A 346 -14.13 -2.87 -15.19
C GLY A 346 -14.51 -2.41 -13.79
N ARG A 347 -15.73 -2.77 -13.36
CA ARG A 347 -16.33 -2.28 -12.10
C ARG A 347 -16.62 -3.39 -11.09
N ASN A 348 -16.59 -4.65 -11.49
CA ASN A 348 -16.86 -5.76 -10.60
C ASN A 348 -15.62 -6.14 -9.77
N ALA A 349 -15.82 -6.96 -8.75
CA ALA A 349 -14.73 -7.54 -7.96
C ALA A 349 -13.73 -8.24 -8.90
N GLY A 350 -12.44 -7.99 -8.69
CA GLY A 350 -11.33 -8.53 -9.50
C GLY A 350 -11.05 -7.75 -10.78
N GLN A 351 -11.86 -6.75 -11.10
CA GLN A 351 -11.60 -5.78 -12.17
C GLN A 351 -10.99 -4.51 -11.60
N PHE A 352 -10.44 -3.64 -12.46
CA PHE A 352 -9.79 -2.40 -12.04
C PHE A 352 -10.33 -1.19 -12.81
N GLY A 353 -10.44 -0.07 -12.12
CA GLY A 353 -10.60 1.26 -12.69
C GLY A 353 -9.25 1.87 -13.01
N TRP A 354 -8.44 2.19 -11.99
CA TRP A 354 -7.02 2.54 -12.07
C TRP A 354 -6.32 1.99 -10.83
N VAL A 355 -5.77 0.78 -10.96
CA VAL A 355 -4.91 0.19 -9.93
C VAL A 355 -3.66 1.04 -9.78
N HIS A 356 -3.49 1.60 -8.59
CA HIS A 356 -2.46 2.60 -8.30
C HIS A 356 -1.29 2.00 -7.53
N ASN A 357 -1.60 1.18 -6.52
CA ASN A 357 -0.59 0.51 -5.69
C ASN A 357 -0.93 -0.95 -5.43
N VAL A 358 0.12 -1.69 -5.10
CA VAL A 358 0.07 -3.09 -4.68
C VAL A 358 0.85 -3.28 -3.39
N ALA A 359 0.34 -4.12 -2.50
CA ALA A 359 1.04 -4.61 -1.32
C ALA A 359 0.79 -6.12 -1.16
N MET A 360 1.62 -6.82 -0.41
CA MET A 360 1.52 -8.27 -0.23
C MET A 360 1.79 -8.67 1.21
N ASP A 361 0.90 -9.48 1.79
CA ASP A 361 1.13 -10.03 3.13
C ASP A 361 2.08 -11.23 3.11
N SER A 362 2.52 -11.68 4.29
CA SER A 362 3.44 -12.80 4.45
C SER A 362 2.92 -14.14 3.89
N LYS A 363 1.59 -14.24 3.67
CA LYS A 363 0.92 -15.43 3.11
C LYS A 363 0.76 -15.33 1.59
N GLY A 364 1.25 -14.26 0.96
CA GLY A 364 1.16 -14.04 -0.47
C GLY A 364 -0.21 -13.55 -0.94
N ASN A 365 -1.10 -13.10 -0.04
CA ASN A 365 -2.28 -12.37 -0.51
C ASN A 365 -1.87 -11.00 -1.01
N LEU A 366 -2.34 -10.66 -2.21
CA LEU A 366 -2.06 -9.38 -2.84
C LEU A 366 -3.22 -8.42 -2.54
N TYR A 367 -2.89 -7.19 -2.17
CA TYR A 367 -3.84 -6.12 -1.93
C TYR A 367 -3.61 -5.00 -2.94
N THR A 368 -4.69 -4.48 -3.51
CA THR A 368 -4.62 -3.37 -4.46
C THR A 368 -5.33 -2.15 -3.91
N ALA A 369 -4.79 -0.97 -4.17
CA ALA A 369 -5.47 0.30 -3.99
C ALA A 369 -5.74 0.98 -5.33
N GLU A 370 -6.90 1.62 -5.46
CA GLU A 370 -7.32 2.29 -6.67
C GLU A 370 -7.65 3.76 -6.42
N VAL A 371 -7.09 4.62 -7.27
CA VAL A 371 -7.50 6.02 -7.41
C VAL A 371 -8.74 6.08 -8.33
N ARG A 372 -9.07 7.25 -8.90
CA ARG A 372 -10.23 7.36 -9.79
C ARG A 372 -10.07 6.48 -11.04
N PRO A 373 -11.14 5.82 -11.51
CA PRO A 373 -12.50 5.86 -10.97
C PRO A 373 -12.80 4.81 -9.89
N GLY A 374 -11.81 3.98 -9.49
CA GLY A 374 -12.01 2.82 -8.62
C GLY A 374 -12.37 3.17 -7.18
N LYS A 375 -11.63 4.10 -6.55
CA LYS A 375 -11.83 4.56 -5.14
C LYS A 375 -12.08 3.41 -4.16
N ARG A 376 -11.26 2.36 -4.24
CA ARG A 376 -11.46 1.13 -3.48
C ARG A 376 -10.17 0.40 -3.20
N ILE A 377 -10.26 -0.54 -2.28
CA ILE A 377 -9.24 -1.56 -2.04
C ILE A 377 -9.83 -2.95 -2.32
N GLN A 378 -8.99 -3.87 -2.78
CA GLN A 378 -9.38 -5.25 -3.05
C GLN A 378 -8.29 -6.20 -2.58
N LYS A 379 -8.69 -7.40 -2.12
CA LYS A 379 -7.80 -8.50 -1.78
C LYS A 379 -7.86 -9.58 -2.85
N PHE A 380 -6.71 -10.16 -3.15
CA PHE A 380 -6.51 -11.21 -4.12
C PHE A 380 -5.77 -12.36 -3.46
N ARG A 381 -6.40 -13.53 -3.45
CA ARG A 381 -5.82 -14.76 -2.90
C ARG A 381 -5.08 -15.53 -3.98
N PRO A 382 -3.91 -16.10 -3.68
CA PRO A 382 -3.22 -17.07 -4.53
C PRO A 382 -4.13 -18.21 -4.99
N VAL A 383 -4.09 -18.56 -6.28
CA VAL A 383 -4.74 -19.75 -6.82
C VAL A 383 -3.68 -20.84 -7.01
N GLY A 384 -3.83 -21.97 -6.34
CA GLY A 384 -2.99 -23.16 -6.57
C GLY A 384 -2.04 -23.58 -5.45
N GLY A 385 -2.19 -23.07 -4.22
CA GLY A 385 -1.62 -23.72 -3.03
C GLY A 385 -2.58 -24.82 -2.54
N LYS A 386 -2.35 -26.06 -3.00
CA LYS A 386 -2.92 -27.26 -2.38
C LYS A 386 -1.80 -28.23 -2.05
#